data_AF-A0A355PC36-F1
#
_entry.id   AF-A0A355PC36-F1
#
_cell.length_a   1.000
_cell.length_b   1.000
_cell.length_c   1.000
_cell.angle_alpha   90.00
_cell.angle_beta   90.00
_cell.angle_gamma   90.00
#
_symmetry.space_group_name_H-M   'P 1'
#
loop_
_entity.id
_entity.type
_entity.pdbx_description
1 polymer ?
#
loop_
_entity_poly.entity_id
_entity_poly.type
_entity_poly.pdbx_seq_one_letter_code
_entity_poly.pdbx_strand_id
1 'polypeptide(L)'
;MQSGWKMPSQPLSQQDMEAWKAQLDDISEQYKGLLEDLLSRMAPSEAADSVYSDMRESFEAAARSLMSNPNLLWQTQSRLMQDQWLLWQQGVRAMAGEQVAPLVTPPKNDRRFKDEAWTTDPYYMAIMQQYLLFSQMVEELINDLDVDPTLKRNLTFYARQLVNAMSPTNFVSTNPEVMRRTLETKGQNLVDGLTRLREDLANSAEGINVRMTDRSAFGVGENIAVTPGSVVYENELIQLIQYTPTTENTFKTPLLIVPPWINKYYILDLRQDNSLVKWLVDQGHTVFLISWRNPGPEQRDITWADYMQMGPISAMEAIEQACGEKSVNLLSYCVGGTLTASTVAYLTST
;
A
#
# COMPACT_ATOMS: atom_id res chain seq x y z
N MET A 1 38.34 -5.90 12.06
CA MET A 1 39.03 -4.60 12.02
C MET A 1 37.99 -3.52 12.24
N GLN A 2 38.22 -2.66 13.23
CA GLN A 2 37.30 -1.62 13.70
C GLN A 2 36.96 -0.61 12.59
N SER A 3 35.70 -0.54 12.15
CA SER A 3 35.16 0.65 11.50
C SER A 3 34.34 1.43 12.52
N GLY A 4 35.04 1.93 13.55
CA GLY A 4 34.46 2.90 14.47
C GLY A 4 34.19 4.18 13.70
N TRP A 5 32.92 4.57 13.58
CA TRP A 5 32.56 5.93 13.21
C TRP A 5 33.24 6.88 14.22
N LYS A 6 34.20 7.67 13.74
CA LYS A 6 34.78 8.76 14.50
C LYS A 6 33.89 9.97 14.31
N MET A 7 33.40 10.54 15.41
CA MET A 7 32.90 11.91 15.45
C MET A 7 33.85 12.81 14.65
N PRO A 8 33.35 13.75 13.83
CA PRO A 8 34.20 14.70 13.13
C PRO A 8 35.17 15.32 14.13
N SER A 9 36.47 15.18 13.88
CA SER A 9 37.54 15.64 14.78
C SER A 9 37.67 17.16 14.85
N GLN A 10 36.76 17.89 14.22
CA GLN A 10 36.64 19.34 14.30
C GLN A 10 35.21 19.68 14.76
N PRO A 11 35.06 20.54 15.78
CA PRO A 11 33.76 21.12 16.08
C PRO A 11 33.23 21.80 14.82
N LEU A 12 31.95 21.61 14.51
CA LEU A 12 31.26 22.34 13.44
C LEU A 12 31.59 23.82 13.57
N SER A 13 32.03 24.46 12.48
CA SER A 13 32.34 25.88 12.53
C SER A 13 31.08 26.66 12.91
N GLN A 14 31.24 27.84 13.51
CA GLN A 14 30.10 28.68 13.88
C GLN A 14 29.22 29.01 12.66
N GLN A 15 29.83 29.10 11.47
CA GLN A 15 29.15 29.30 10.19
C GLN A 15 28.35 28.07 9.75
N ASP A 16 28.89 26.86 9.94
CA ASP A 16 28.17 25.61 9.67
C ASP A 16 26.97 25.44 10.62
N MET A 17 27.12 25.84 11.89
CA MET A 17 26.06 25.81 12.89
C MET A 17 24.94 26.82 12.60
N GLU A 18 25.28 28.01 12.12
CA GLU A 18 24.31 29.03 11.71
C GLU A 18 23.56 28.64 10.43
N ALA A 19 24.26 28.11 9.43
CA ALA A 19 23.65 27.58 8.21
C ALA A 19 22.71 26.40 8.52
N TRP A 20 23.15 25.50 9.40
CA TRP A 20 22.34 24.38 9.88
C TRP A 20 21.08 24.84 10.62
N LYS A 21 21.21 25.85 11.48
CA LYS A 21 20.07 26.43 12.20
C LYS A 21 19.06 27.08 11.25
N ALA A 22 19.53 27.85 10.27
CA ALA A 22 18.66 28.46 9.26
C ALA A 22 17.90 27.40 8.44
N GLN A 23 18.56 26.30 8.09
CA GLN A 23 17.94 25.19 7.38
C GLN A 23 16.90 24.46 8.25
N LEU A 24 17.16 24.29 9.55
CA LEU A 24 16.19 23.72 10.49
C LEU A 24 14.97 24.63 10.70
N ASP A 25 15.18 25.95 10.75
CA ASP A 25 14.10 26.92 10.90
C ASP A 25 13.19 26.91 9.66
N ASP A 26 13.76 26.88 8.44
CA ASP A 26 13.02 26.73 7.18
C ASP A 26 12.24 25.41 7.10
N ILE A 27 12.86 24.28 7.48
CA ILE A 27 12.16 22.99 7.57
C ILE A 27 11.00 23.08 8.56
N SER A 28 11.20 23.72 9.72
CA SER A 28 10.16 23.83 10.74
C SER A 28 8.99 24.70 10.26
N GLU A 29 9.25 25.78 9.52
CA GLU A 29 8.20 26.65 8.98
C GLU A 29 7.40 25.95 7.89
N GLN A 30 8.08 25.31 6.94
CA GLN A 30 7.44 24.52 5.90
C GLN A 30 6.65 23.34 6.45
N TYR A 31 7.15 22.67 7.50
CA TYR A 31 6.45 21.58 8.17
C TYR A 31 5.17 22.04 8.87
N LYS A 32 5.20 23.20 9.54
CA LYS A 32 3.99 23.80 10.14
C LYS A 32 2.94 24.12 9.10
N GLY A 33 3.31 24.80 8.02
CA GLY A 33 2.38 25.13 6.94
C GLY A 33 1.77 23.89 6.29
N LEU A 34 2.57 22.81 6.14
CA LEU A 34 2.07 21.53 5.66
C LEU A 34 1.09 20.87 6.62
N LEU A 35 1.38 20.86 7.93
CA LEU A 35 0.47 20.29 8.92
C LEU A 35 -0.86 21.03 8.96
N GLU A 36 -0.85 22.36 8.83
CA GLU A 36 -2.07 23.17 8.74
C GLU A 36 -2.90 22.81 7.51
N ASP A 37 -2.27 22.71 6.32
CA ASP A 37 -2.97 22.31 5.08
C ASP A 37 -3.53 20.89 5.21
N LEU A 38 -2.72 19.95 5.71
CA LEU A 38 -3.14 18.56 5.93
C LEU A 38 -4.29 18.46 6.92
N LEU A 39 -4.23 19.16 8.06
CA LEU A 39 -5.31 19.20 9.05
C LEU A 39 -6.61 19.77 8.46
N SER A 40 -6.50 20.82 7.63
CA SER A 40 -7.68 21.40 6.96
C SER A 40 -8.36 20.44 6.00
N ARG A 41 -7.60 19.51 5.41
CA ARG A 41 -8.07 18.48 4.47
C ARG A 41 -8.46 17.16 5.15
N MET A 42 -8.18 17.01 6.44
CA MET A 42 -8.59 15.85 7.25
C MET A 42 -10.02 15.97 7.80
N ALA A 43 -10.83 16.89 7.29
CA ALA A 43 -12.26 16.91 7.59
C ALA A 43 -12.87 15.57 7.15
N PRO A 44 -13.57 14.83 8.04
CA PRO A 44 -14.13 13.55 7.67
C PRO A 44 -15.18 13.75 6.56
N SER A 45 -15.04 13.01 5.47
CA SER A 45 -16.14 12.83 4.54
C SER A 45 -17.26 12.04 5.22
N GLU A 46 -18.49 12.08 4.69
CA GLU A 46 -19.60 11.25 5.22
C GLU A 46 -19.23 9.75 5.29
N ALA A 47 -18.37 9.28 4.37
CA ALA A 47 -17.85 7.91 4.39
C ALA A 47 -16.91 7.67 5.59
N ALA A 48 -16.08 8.65 5.95
CA ALA A 48 -15.15 8.54 7.07
C ALA A 48 -15.87 8.56 8.43
N ASP A 49 -17.00 9.26 8.56
CA ASP A 49 -17.80 9.31 9.79
C ASP A 49 -18.25 7.92 10.25
N SER A 50 -18.64 7.05 9.31
CA SER A 50 -19.03 5.67 9.63
C SER A 50 -17.88 4.86 10.24
N VAL A 51 -16.65 5.05 9.73
CA VAL A 51 -15.45 4.38 10.22
C VAL A 51 -15.05 4.91 11.58
N TYR A 52 -15.09 6.23 11.79
CA TYR A 52 -14.79 6.84 13.08
C TYR A 52 -15.80 6.43 14.15
N SER A 53 -17.08 6.32 13.79
CA SER A 53 -18.12 5.83 14.69
C SER A 53 -17.87 4.37 15.10
N ASP A 54 -17.60 3.48 14.14
CA ASP A 54 -17.31 2.06 14.40
C ASP A 54 -16.03 1.88 15.24
N MET A 55 -15.00 2.68 14.96
CA MET A 55 -13.77 2.71 15.77
C MET A 55 -14.07 3.14 17.21
N ARG A 56 -14.82 4.23 17.40
CA ARG A 56 -15.18 4.73 18.72
C ARG A 56 -15.99 3.71 19.50
N GLU A 57 -17.01 3.11 18.88
CA GLU A 57 -17.83 2.07 19.50
C GLU A 57 -16.99 0.86 19.93
N SER A 58 -16.08 0.41 19.07
CA SER A 58 -15.15 -0.69 19.36
C SER A 58 -14.28 -0.38 20.59
N PHE A 59 -13.69 0.81 20.68
CA PHE A 59 -12.86 1.21 21.83
C PHE A 59 -13.69 1.44 23.10
N GLU A 60 -14.90 1.99 23.01
CA GLU A 60 -15.79 2.12 24.15
C GLU A 60 -16.21 0.75 24.71
N ALA A 61 -16.54 -0.20 23.84
CA ALA A 61 -16.86 -1.57 24.24
C ALA A 61 -15.67 -2.26 24.92
N ALA A 62 -14.47 -2.10 24.36
CA ALA A 62 -13.23 -2.59 24.96
C ALA A 62 -12.99 -2.01 26.36
N ALA A 63 -13.15 -0.69 26.52
CA ALA A 63 -12.99 -0.01 27.79
C ALA A 63 -14.01 -0.50 28.84
N ARG A 64 -15.28 -0.67 28.45
CA ARG A 64 -16.32 -1.23 29.33
C ARG A 64 -16.01 -2.66 29.76
N SER A 65 -15.62 -3.51 28.82
CA SER A 65 -15.24 -4.91 29.09
C SER A 65 -14.04 -4.98 30.05
N LEU A 66 -13.00 -4.18 29.80
CA LEU A 66 -11.83 -4.10 30.67
C LEU A 66 -12.17 -3.61 32.09
N MET A 67 -12.99 -2.56 32.23
CA MET A 67 -13.43 -2.06 33.54
C MET A 67 -14.28 -3.08 34.31
N SER A 68 -15.03 -3.93 33.60
CA SER A 68 -15.82 -5.00 34.22
C SER A 68 -15.00 -6.24 34.59
N ASN A 69 -13.75 -6.34 34.11
CA ASN A 69 -12.85 -7.46 34.36
C ASN A 69 -11.58 -7.01 35.13
N PRO A 70 -11.68 -6.81 36.46
CA PRO A 70 -10.56 -6.34 37.27
C PRO A 70 -9.36 -7.30 37.25
N ASN A 71 -9.60 -8.60 37.06
CA ASN A 71 -8.55 -9.60 36.95
C ASN A 71 -7.73 -9.41 35.68
N LEU A 72 -8.37 -9.22 34.53
CA LEU A 72 -7.69 -8.96 33.26
C LEU A 72 -6.89 -7.65 33.31
N LEU A 73 -7.47 -6.60 33.91
CA LEU A 73 -6.78 -5.33 34.11
C LEU A 73 -5.51 -5.50 34.96
N TRP A 74 -5.63 -6.20 36.10
CA TRP A 74 -4.49 -6.47 36.98
C TRP A 74 -3.43 -7.34 36.29
N GLN A 75 -3.84 -8.39 35.59
CA GLN A 75 -2.93 -9.25 34.83
C GLN A 75 -2.14 -8.44 33.79
N THR A 76 -2.84 -7.61 33.00
CA THR A 76 -2.24 -6.74 31.99
C THR A 76 -1.24 -5.75 32.62
N GLN A 77 -1.62 -5.09 33.72
CA GLN A 77 -0.75 -4.16 34.42
C GLN A 77 0.47 -4.86 35.02
N SER A 78 0.27 -6.02 35.65
CA SER A 78 1.36 -6.81 36.25
C SER A 78 2.36 -7.30 35.20
N ARG A 79 1.87 -7.68 34.02
CA ARG A 79 2.69 -8.06 32.88
C ARG A 79 3.49 -6.86 32.36
N LEU A 80 2.84 -5.72 32.13
CA LEU A 80 3.53 -4.50 31.72
C LEU A 80 4.66 -4.15 32.70
N MET A 81 4.41 -4.21 34.00
CA MET A 81 5.45 -3.96 35.02
C MET A 81 6.61 -4.96 34.93
N GLN A 82 6.34 -6.25 34.70
CA GLN A 82 7.37 -7.27 34.53
C GLN A 82 8.21 -7.02 33.27
N ASP A 83 7.55 -6.73 32.14
CA ASP A 83 8.22 -6.44 30.87
C ASP A 83 9.08 -5.18 30.98
N GLN A 84 8.57 -4.12 31.62
CA GLN A 84 9.35 -2.90 31.89
C GLN A 84 10.55 -3.16 32.82
N TRP A 85 10.39 -3.99 33.85
CA TRP A 85 11.48 -4.37 34.74
C TRP A 85 12.57 -5.16 34.02
N LEU A 86 12.18 -6.14 33.19
CA LEU A 86 13.10 -6.92 32.38
C LEU A 86 13.85 -6.02 31.39
N LEU A 87 13.14 -5.13 30.69
CA LEU A 87 13.75 -4.19 29.75
C LEU A 87 14.73 -3.23 30.46
N TRP A 88 14.37 -2.73 31.64
CA TRP A 88 15.27 -1.90 32.45
C TRP A 88 16.53 -2.68 32.87
N GLN A 89 16.37 -3.92 33.35
CA GLN A 89 17.50 -4.78 33.70
C GLN A 89 18.42 -5.03 32.49
N GLN A 90 17.84 -5.30 31.32
CA GLN A 90 18.58 -5.45 30.08
C GLN A 90 19.32 -4.16 29.69
N GLY A 91 18.67 -3.01 29.81
CA GLY A 91 19.28 -1.71 29.55
C GLY A 91 20.49 -1.44 30.45
N VAL A 92 20.41 -1.74 31.74
CA VAL A 92 21.54 -1.61 32.68
C VAL A 92 22.71 -2.52 32.27
N ARG A 93 22.44 -3.78 31.91
CA ARG A 93 23.48 -4.73 31.45
C ARG A 93 24.11 -4.31 30.12
N ALA A 94 23.29 -3.88 29.16
CA ALA A 94 23.76 -3.40 27.87
C ALA A 94 24.64 -2.14 28.02
N MET A 95 24.26 -1.21 28.90
CA MET A 95 25.07 -0.04 29.25
C MET A 95 26.38 -0.39 29.96
N ALA A 96 26.41 -1.53 30.68
CA ALA A 96 27.63 -2.09 31.26
C ALA A 96 28.53 -2.82 30.22
N GLY A 97 28.12 -2.85 28.95
CA GLY A 97 28.87 -3.47 27.85
C GLY A 97 28.65 -4.98 27.71
N GLU A 98 27.67 -5.55 28.43
CA GLU A 98 27.30 -6.96 28.28
C GLU A 98 26.48 -7.16 27.00
N GLN A 99 26.68 -8.31 26.32
CA GLN A 99 25.77 -8.72 25.26
C GLN A 99 24.50 -9.29 25.88
N VAL A 100 23.37 -8.66 25.54
CA VAL A 100 22.05 -9.05 26.06
C VAL A 100 21.22 -9.63 24.93
N ALA A 101 20.65 -10.81 25.16
CA ALA A 101 19.71 -11.41 24.20
C ALA A 101 18.37 -10.66 24.22
N PRO A 102 17.74 -10.41 23.05
CA PRO A 102 16.46 -9.72 23.00
C PRO A 102 15.36 -10.54 23.69
N LEU A 103 14.45 -9.86 24.40
CA LEU A 103 13.27 -10.49 25.02
C LEU A 103 12.28 -10.96 23.96
N VAL A 104 12.10 -10.14 22.92
CA VAL A 104 11.21 -10.40 21.79
C VAL A 104 11.92 -10.10 20.49
N THR A 105 11.73 -10.95 19.49
CA THR A 105 12.23 -10.71 18.12
C THR A 105 11.09 -10.30 17.20
N PRO A 106 11.32 -9.38 16.25
CA PRO A 106 10.32 -9.05 15.25
C PRO A 106 9.95 -10.28 14.41
N PRO A 107 8.72 -10.36 13.87
CA PRO A 107 8.32 -11.42 12.94
C PRO A 107 9.27 -11.49 11.74
N LYS A 108 9.52 -12.70 11.20
CA LYS A 108 10.46 -12.91 10.08
C LYS A 108 10.19 -12.05 8.84
N ASN A 109 8.93 -11.66 8.63
CA ASN A 109 8.51 -10.87 7.46
C ASN A 109 8.43 -9.36 7.75
N ASP A 110 8.75 -8.92 8.97
CA ASP A 110 8.75 -7.51 9.33
C ASP A 110 10.03 -6.82 8.84
N ARG A 111 9.91 -6.16 7.67
CA ARG A 111 11.03 -5.50 7.01
C ARG A 111 11.48 -4.20 7.70
N ARG A 112 10.70 -3.69 8.67
CA ARG A 112 10.98 -2.42 9.35
C ARG A 112 12.24 -2.47 10.20
N PHE A 113 12.56 -3.62 10.76
CA PHE A 113 13.69 -3.83 11.68
C PHE A 113 14.89 -4.52 11.01
N LYS A 114 15.13 -4.24 9.72
CA LYS A 114 16.18 -4.91 8.94
C LYS A 114 17.59 -4.35 9.17
N ASP A 115 17.71 -3.06 9.47
CA ASP A 115 19.02 -2.43 9.73
C ASP A 115 19.70 -3.06 10.96
N GLU A 116 21.01 -3.31 10.87
CA GLU A 116 21.77 -3.99 11.92
C GLU A 116 21.74 -3.22 13.26
N ALA A 117 21.59 -1.89 13.22
CA ALA A 117 21.53 -1.03 14.40
C ALA A 117 20.44 -1.46 15.39
N TRP A 118 19.32 -2.01 14.91
CA TRP A 118 18.24 -2.55 15.77
C TRP A 118 18.70 -3.69 16.69
N THR A 119 19.81 -4.36 16.34
CA THR A 119 20.37 -5.50 17.08
C THR A 119 21.75 -5.24 17.65
N THR A 120 22.51 -4.29 17.11
CA THR A 120 23.88 -4.01 17.56
C THR A 120 23.98 -2.82 18.50
N ASP A 121 23.06 -1.86 18.40
CA ASP A 121 23.08 -0.64 19.22
C ASP A 121 22.09 -0.77 20.39
N PRO A 122 22.55 -0.65 21.66
CA PRO A 122 21.70 -0.75 22.83
C PRO A 122 20.51 0.22 22.84
N TYR A 123 20.65 1.43 22.29
CA TYR A 123 19.60 2.43 22.25
C TYR A 123 18.46 2.01 21.31
N TYR A 124 18.81 1.66 20.07
CA TYR A 124 17.82 1.22 19.08
C TYR A 124 17.20 -0.13 19.46
N MET A 125 17.98 -1.05 20.03
CA MET A 125 17.47 -2.30 20.56
C MET A 125 16.42 -2.06 21.65
N ALA A 126 16.70 -1.20 22.64
CA ALA A 126 15.77 -0.93 23.73
C ALA A 126 14.43 -0.34 23.24
N ILE A 127 14.49 0.60 22.27
CA ILE A 127 13.28 1.19 21.68
C ILE A 127 12.48 0.16 20.88
N MET A 128 13.15 -0.68 20.10
CA MET A 128 12.50 -1.79 19.38
C MET A 128 11.85 -2.77 20.37
N GLN A 129 12.56 -3.18 21.43
CA GLN A 129 12.01 -4.09 22.45
C GLN A 129 10.77 -3.48 23.12
N GLN A 130 10.83 -2.20 23.51
CA GLN A 130 9.68 -1.48 24.08
C GLN A 130 8.47 -1.53 23.15
N TYR A 131 8.67 -1.27 21.87
CA TYR A 131 7.62 -1.31 20.86
C TYR A 131 7.02 -2.71 20.68
N LEU A 132 7.88 -3.75 20.56
CA LEU A 132 7.43 -5.12 20.31
C LEU A 132 6.68 -5.69 21.53
N LEU A 133 7.17 -5.45 22.74
CA LEU A 133 6.49 -5.83 23.98
C LEU A 133 5.13 -5.16 24.11
N PHE A 134 5.06 -3.84 23.83
CA PHE A 134 3.79 -3.12 23.82
C PHE A 134 2.82 -3.66 22.76
N SER A 135 3.31 -3.97 21.56
CA SER A 135 2.50 -4.55 20.49
C SER A 135 1.92 -5.91 20.87
N GLN A 136 2.72 -6.79 21.49
CA GLN A 136 2.25 -8.09 21.97
C GLN A 136 1.21 -7.95 23.09
N MET A 137 1.47 -7.07 24.05
CA MET A 137 0.55 -6.80 25.15
C MET A 137 -0.82 -6.32 24.64
N VAL A 138 -0.85 -5.41 23.65
CA VAL A 138 -2.11 -4.94 23.05
C VAL A 138 -2.85 -6.07 22.35
N GLU A 139 -2.15 -6.91 21.60
CA GLU A 139 -2.74 -8.06 20.90
C GLU A 139 -3.35 -9.08 21.86
N GLU A 140 -2.63 -9.43 22.92
CA GLU A 140 -3.11 -10.37 23.95
C GLU A 140 -4.26 -9.78 24.76
N LEU A 141 -4.18 -8.51 25.16
CA LEU A 141 -5.27 -7.83 25.84
C LEU A 141 -6.56 -7.94 25.02
N ILE A 142 -6.50 -7.65 23.72
CA ILE A 142 -7.65 -7.75 22.83
C ILE A 142 -8.14 -9.21 22.72
N ASN A 143 -7.22 -10.17 22.65
CA ASN A 143 -7.55 -11.60 22.61
C ASN A 143 -8.25 -12.10 23.89
N ASP A 144 -7.99 -11.49 25.04
CA ASP A 144 -8.60 -11.88 26.32
C ASP A 144 -9.86 -11.07 26.67
N LEU A 145 -10.18 -10.02 25.89
CA LEU A 145 -11.44 -9.28 26.05
C LEU A 145 -12.64 -10.16 25.71
N ASP A 146 -13.63 -10.13 26.61
CA ASP A 146 -14.96 -10.69 26.41
C ASP A 146 -15.86 -9.62 25.77
N VAL A 147 -15.90 -9.64 24.44
CA VAL A 147 -16.69 -8.74 23.58
C VAL A 147 -17.19 -9.54 22.37
N ASP A 148 -18.21 -9.03 21.69
CA ASP A 148 -18.75 -9.66 20.47
C ASP A 148 -17.63 -9.93 19.42
N PRO A 149 -17.65 -11.08 18.72
CA PRO A 149 -16.61 -11.42 17.74
C PRO A 149 -16.40 -10.37 16.64
N THR A 150 -17.46 -9.68 16.22
CA THR A 150 -17.38 -8.62 15.19
C THR A 150 -16.64 -7.41 15.74
N LEU A 151 -17.02 -6.96 16.95
CA LEU A 151 -16.34 -5.87 17.66
C LEU A 151 -14.89 -6.22 17.94
N LYS A 152 -14.59 -7.46 18.35
CA LYS A 152 -13.22 -7.93 18.57
C LYS A 152 -12.36 -7.83 17.32
N ARG A 153 -12.91 -8.22 16.16
CA ARG A 153 -12.23 -8.12 14.85
C ARG A 153 -11.95 -6.66 14.49
N ASN A 154 -12.94 -5.78 14.65
CA ASN A 154 -12.81 -4.35 14.36
C ASN A 154 -11.79 -3.69 15.30
N LEU A 155 -11.87 -3.97 16.61
CA LEU A 155 -10.92 -3.52 17.61
C LEU A 155 -9.49 -3.98 17.30
N THR A 156 -9.31 -5.26 16.95
CA THR A 156 -8.00 -5.80 16.55
C THR A 156 -7.43 -5.04 15.37
N PHE A 157 -8.28 -4.75 14.37
CA PHE A 157 -7.89 -3.96 13.21
C PHE A 157 -7.46 -2.55 13.60
N TYR A 158 -8.31 -1.78 14.31
CA TYR A 158 -8.00 -0.40 14.68
C TYR A 158 -6.81 -0.27 15.63
N ALA A 159 -6.73 -1.13 16.66
CA ALA A 159 -5.61 -1.13 17.59
C ALA A 159 -4.28 -1.44 16.89
N ARG A 160 -4.28 -2.40 15.96
CA ARG A 160 -3.10 -2.68 15.13
C ARG A 160 -2.66 -1.47 14.31
N GLN A 161 -3.60 -0.69 13.77
CA GLN A 161 -3.26 0.54 13.03
C GLN A 161 -2.63 1.60 13.96
N LEU A 162 -3.18 1.81 15.15
CA LEU A 162 -2.61 2.74 16.14
C LEU A 162 -1.22 2.31 16.62
N VAL A 163 -1.07 1.02 16.95
CA VAL A 163 0.24 0.45 17.34
C VAL A 163 1.25 0.60 16.20
N ASN A 164 0.87 0.30 14.96
CA ASN A 164 1.74 0.47 13.80
C ASN A 164 2.13 1.93 13.57
N ALA A 165 1.23 2.90 13.81
CA ALA A 165 1.52 4.32 13.71
C ALA A 165 2.57 4.78 14.74
N MET A 166 2.58 4.17 15.93
CA MET A 166 3.57 4.42 16.98
C MET A 166 4.90 3.69 16.79
N SER A 167 5.07 2.94 15.70
CA SER A 167 6.32 2.22 15.44
C SER A 167 7.51 3.18 15.40
N PRO A 168 8.65 2.84 16.05
CA PRO A 168 9.82 3.71 16.08
C PRO A 168 10.42 3.93 14.68
N THR A 169 10.08 3.09 13.71
CA THR A 169 10.53 3.29 12.33
C THR A 169 9.88 4.48 11.64
N ASN A 170 8.79 5.03 12.19
CA ASN A 170 8.04 6.13 11.61
C ASN A 170 8.59 7.52 11.99
N PHE A 171 9.53 7.60 12.94
CA PHE A 171 10.04 8.88 13.44
C PHE A 171 11.51 9.05 13.14
N VAL A 172 11.89 10.27 12.71
CA VAL A 172 13.27 10.63 12.38
C VAL A 172 14.23 10.36 13.56
N SER A 173 13.79 10.67 14.78
CA SER A 173 14.62 10.55 15.99
C SER A 173 14.92 9.11 16.42
N THR A 174 14.06 8.16 16.06
CA THR A 174 14.15 6.77 16.52
C THR A 174 14.43 5.76 15.40
N ASN A 175 14.41 6.19 14.13
CA ASN A 175 14.80 5.37 12.99
C ASN A 175 16.32 5.53 12.69
N PRO A 176 17.14 4.46 12.79
CA PRO A 176 18.58 4.53 12.61
C PRO A 176 18.99 4.88 11.18
N GLU A 177 18.28 4.37 10.16
CA GLU A 177 18.58 4.64 8.76
C GLU A 177 18.33 6.10 8.43
N VAL A 178 17.20 6.64 8.89
CA VAL A 178 16.82 8.04 8.67
C VAL A 178 17.77 8.96 9.42
N MET A 179 18.07 8.69 10.69
CA MET A 179 19.01 9.47 11.48
C MET A 179 20.40 9.52 10.82
N ARG A 180 20.93 8.36 10.43
CA ARG A 180 22.22 8.25 9.73
C ARG A 180 22.21 9.08 8.45
N ARG A 181 21.18 8.94 7.62
CA ARG A 181 21.04 9.70 6.37
C ARG A 181 20.89 11.21 6.62
N THR A 182 20.18 11.60 7.66
CA THR A 182 20.02 13.01 8.06
C THR A 182 21.35 13.62 8.50
N LEU A 183 22.19 12.89 9.23
CA LEU A 183 23.53 13.35 9.58
C LEU A 183 24.44 13.44 8.34
N GLU A 184 24.45 12.40 7.49
CA GLU A 184 25.26 12.34 6.25
C GLU A 184 24.93 13.47 5.27
N THR A 185 23.63 13.74 5.09
CA THR A 185 23.14 14.75 4.14
C THR A 185 23.00 16.13 4.75
N LYS A 186 23.39 16.32 6.01
CA LYS A 186 23.11 17.54 6.77
C LYS A 186 21.65 17.97 6.53
N GLY A 187 20.70 17.12 6.88
CA GLY A 187 19.25 17.40 6.83
C GLY A 187 18.62 17.51 5.45
N GLN A 188 19.39 17.50 4.35
CA GLN A 188 18.84 17.66 3.00
C GLN A 188 17.81 16.57 2.65
N ASN A 189 17.97 15.34 3.15
CA ASN A 189 16.98 14.27 2.94
C ASN A 189 15.57 14.62 3.46
N LEU A 190 15.48 15.40 4.55
CA LEU A 190 14.21 15.83 5.13
C LEU A 190 13.57 16.94 4.30
N VAL A 191 14.39 17.89 3.80
CA VAL A 191 13.94 18.96 2.89
C VAL A 191 13.36 18.37 1.59
N ASP A 192 14.08 17.41 1.00
CA ASP A 192 13.63 16.73 -0.22
C ASP A 192 12.34 15.94 0.04
N GLY A 193 12.26 15.24 1.18
CA GLY A 193 11.06 14.51 1.60
C GLY A 193 9.85 15.43 1.79
N LEU A 194 10.04 16.59 2.41
CA LEU A 194 8.99 17.58 2.63
C LEU A 194 8.50 18.18 1.30
N THR A 195 9.43 18.47 0.38
CA THR A 195 9.09 18.95 -0.97
C THR A 195 8.21 17.94 -1.71
N ARG A 196 8.57 16.65 -1.66
CA ARG A 196 7.76 15.56 -2.24
C ARG A 196 6.40 15.44 -1.57
N LEU A 197 6.33 15.56 -0.24
CA LEU A 197 5.07 15.52 0.50
C LEU A 197 4.14 16.67 0.11
N ARG A 198 4.68 17.86 -0.14
CA ARG A 198 3.93 19.00 -0.66
C ARG A 198 3.42 18.78 -2.07
N GLU A 199 4.24 18.22 -2.96
CA GLU A 199 3.81 17.82 -4.31
C GLU A 199 2.67 16.80 -4.25
N ASP A 200 2.77 15.80 -3.38
CA ASP A 200 1.74 14.78 -3.20
C ASP A 200 0.44 15.40 -2.67
N LEU A 201 0.53 16.27 -1.67
CA LEU A 201 -0.63 16.98 -1.13
C LEU A 201 -1.29 17.90 -2.17
N ALA A 202 -0.50 18.62 -2.98
CA ALA A 202 -1.02 19.47 -4.06
C ALA A 202 -1.76 18.66 -5.15
N ASN A 203 -1.34 17.40 -5.37
CA ASN A 203 -1.97 16.49 -6.33
C ASN A 203 -3.11 15.64 -5.73
N SER A 204 -3.48 15.88 -4.47
CA SER A 204 -4.51 15.12 -3.76
C SER A 204 -5.83 15.90 -3.70
N ALA A 205 -6.92 15.27 -4.17
CA ALA A 205 -8.27 15.86 -4.11
C ALA A 205 -8.87 15.77 -2.70
N GLU A 206 -8.73 14.62 -2.04
CA GLU A 206 -9.14 14.38 -0.65
C GLU A 206 -8.01 13.62 0.08
N GLY A 207 -7.73 14.00 1.33
CA GLY A 207 -6.65 13.41 2.11
C GLY A 207 -5.28 13.55 1.43
N ILE A 208 -4.42 12.55 1.65
CA ILE A 208 -3.09 12.47 1.05
C ILE A 208 -2.98 11.27 0.11
N ASN A 209 -2.67 11.54 -1.15
CA ASN A 209 -2.38 10.55 -2.18
C ASN A 209 -0.88 10.52 -2.45
N VAL A 210 -0.19 9.63 -1.73
CA VAL A 210 1.27 9.47 -1.86
C VAL A 210 1.62 8.91 -3.23
N ARG A 211 2.41 9.64 -4.00
CA ARG A 211 2.81 9.21 -5.33
C ARG A 211 3.81 8.06 -5.24
N MET A 212 3.38 6.87 -5.67
CA MET A 212 4.25 5.68 -5.69
C MET A 212 5.20 5.60 -6.88
N THR A 213 4.94 6.38 -7.94
CA THR A 213 5.74 6.37 -9.18
C THR A 213 5.70 7.73 -9.88
N ASP A 214 6.77 8.08 -10.58
CA ASP A 214 6.75 9.22 -11.50
C ASP A 214 5.80 8.94 -12.66
N ARG A 215 4.73 9.74 -12.78
CA ARG A 215 3.74 9.61 -13.84
C ARG A 215 4.23 10.16 -15.18
N SER A 216 5.20 11.07 -15.17
CA SER A 216 5.78 11.64 -16.38
C SER A 216 6.71 10.66 -17.10
N ALA A 217 7.18 9.63 -16.38
CA ALA A 217 8.00 8.57 -16.95
C ALA A 217 7.23 7.61 -17.87
N PHE A 218 5.88 7.63 -17.88
CA PHE A 218 5.06 6.66 -18.60
C PHE A 218 4.05 7.33 -19.53
N GLY A 219 4.15 7.02 -20.83
CA GLY A 219 3.21 7.40 -21.88
C GLY A 219 2.46 6.19 -22.41
N VAL A 220 1.13 6.18 -22.27
CA VAL A 220 0.28 5.11 -22.82
C VAL A 220 0.32 5.18 -24.34
N GLY A 221 0.68 4.06 -24.98
CA GLY A 221 0.94 3.97 -26.42
C GLY A 221 2.35 4.39 -26.84
N GLU A 222 3.18 4.91 -25.92
CA GLU A 222 4.57 5.29 -26.19
C GLU A 222 5.57 4.30 -25.58
N ASN A 223 5.42 4.01 -24.28
CA ASN A 223 6.30 3.11 -23.55
C ASN A 223 5.58 2.09 -22.65
N ILE A 224 4.26 2.20 -22.51
CA ILE A 224 3.36 1.18 -21.95
C ILE A 224 2.17 0.97 -22.89
N ALA A 225 1.57 -0.21 -22.91
CA ALA A 225 0.51 -0.58 -23.88
C ALA A 225 0.96 -0.43 -25.34
N VAL A 226 2.18 -0.88 -25.63
CA VAL A 226 2.86 -0.70 -26.93
C VAL A 226 2.83 -1.96 -27.79
N THR A 227 2.09 -3.00 -27.40
CA THR A 227 1.95 -4.18 -28.25
C THR A 227 1.18 -3.81 -29.51
N PRO A 228 1.74 -4.01 -30.73
CA PRO A 228 1.08 -3.58 -31.96
C PRO A 228 -0.31 -4.21 -32.10
N GLY A 229 -1.29 -3.39 -32.45
CA GLY A 229 -2.68 -3.80 -32.61
C GLY A 229 -3.54 -2.66 -33.13
N SER A 230 -4.81 -2.97 -33.39
CA SER A 230 -5.80 -2.01 -33.88
C SER A 230 -7.16 -2.24 -33.24
N VAL A 231 -7.91 -1.17 -33.03
CA VAL A 231 -9.33 -1.27 -32.65
C VAL A 231 -10.10 -1.80 -33.85
N VAL A 232 -10.78 -2.93 -33.67
CA VAL A 232 -11.56 -3.61 -34.73
C VAL A 232 -13.07 -3.53 -34.52
N TYR A 233 -13.51 -3.17 -33.31
CA TYR A 233 -14.90 -2.94 -32.98
C TYR A 233 -15.00 -1.91 -31.85
N GLU A 234 -16.05 -1.09 -31.87
CA GLU A 234 -16.31 -0.08 -30.85
C GLU A 234 -17.82 0.06 -30.64
N ASN A 235 -18.22 0.23 -29.37
CA ASN A 235 -19.56 0.62 -28.98
C ASN A 235 -19.53 1.58 -27.78
N GLU A 236 -20.67 1.80 -27.13
CA GLU A 236 -20.78 2.73 -26.01
C GLU A 236 -19.91 2.36 -24.79
N LEU A 237 -19.60 1.08 -24.58
CA LEU A 237 -18.85 0.58 -23.42
C LEU A 237 -17.43 0.12 -23.73
N ILE A 238 -17.16 -0.37 -24.94
CA ILE A 238 -15.89 -1.02 -25.25
C ILE A 238 -15.30 -0.56 -26.57
N GLN A 239 -13.96 -0.55 -26.61
CA GLN A 239 -13.19 -0.78 -27.82
C GLN A 239 -12.62 -2.19 -27.75
N LEU A 240 -12.77 -2.97 -28.82
CA LEU A 240 -12.14 -4.28 -28.96
C LEU A 240 -10.86 -4.12 -29.76
N ILE A 241 -9.73 -4.44 -29.14
CA ILE A 241 -8.41 -4.38 -29.76
C ILE A 241 -8.06 -5.78 -30.27
N GLN A 242 -7.69 -5.89 -31.54
CA GLN A 242 -7.02 -7.07 -32.08
C GLN A 242 -5.52 -6.77 -32.18
N TYR A 243 -4.69 -7.61 -31.56
CA TYR A 243 -3.25 -7.44 -31.63
C TYR A 243 -2.67 -8.09 -32.91
N THR A 244 -1.64 -7.45 -33.47
CA THR A 244 -0.95 -7.90 -34.68
C THR A 244 -0.20 -9.20 -34.39
N PRO A 245 -0.45 -10.30 -35.14
CA PRO A 245 0.28 -11.55 -34.97
C PRO A 245 1.79 -11.38 -35.16
N THR A 246 2.59 -12.02 -34.32
CA THR A 246 4.07 -12.03 -34.44
C THR A 246 4.63 -13.37 -34.90
N THR A 247 3.76 -14.32 -35.25
CA THR A 247 4.08 -15.67 -35.71
C THR A 247 3.46 -15.93 -37.09
N GLU A 248 4.05 -16.82 -37.89
CA GLU A 248 3.53 -17.18 -39.22
C GLU A 248 2.18 -17.92 -39.14
N ASN A 249 2.00 -18.74 -38.10
CA ASN A 249 0.79 -19.51 -37.86
C ASN A 249 0.26 -19.22 -36.45
N THR A 250 -1.04 -19.03 -36.33
CA THR A 250 -1.72 -18.87 -35.04
C THR A 250 -2.67 -20.03 -34.74
N PHE A 251 -3.03 -20.20 -33.48
CA PHE A 251 -4.08 -21.13 -33.09
C PHE A 251 -5.41 -20.74 -33.73
N LYS A 252 -6.14 -21.76 -34.18
CA LYS A 252 -7.46 -21.61 -34.81
C LYS A 252 -8.43 -20.83 -33.91
N THR A 253 -8.55 -21.24 -32.65
CA THR A 253 -9.47 -20.61 -31.68
C THR A 253 -8.84 -19.34 -31.11
N PRO A 254 -9.40 -18.15 -31.35
CA PRO A 254 -8.88 -16.89 -30.82
C PRO A 254 -9.04 -16.81 -29.29
N LEU A 255 -8.29 -15.91 -28.67
CA LEU A 255 -8.31 -15.64 -27.24
C LEU A 255 -8.88 -14.24 -26.98
N LEU A 256 -9.99 -14.17 -26.25
CA LEU A 256 -10.60 -12.91 -25.78
C LEU A 256 -10.21 -12.65 -24.33
N ILE A 257 -9.59 -11.50 -24.09
CA ILE A 257 -9.22 -10.99 -22.77
C ILE A 257 -10.29 -10.01 -22.27
N VAL A 258 -10.87 -10.31 -21.11
CA VAL A 258 -11.85 -9.46 -20.40
C VAL A 258 -11.19 -8.90 -19.12
N PRO A 259 -10.60 -7.68 -19.19
CA PRO A 259 -9.95 -7.06 -18.04
C PRO A 259 -10.97 -6.43 -17.08
N PRO A 260 -10.55 -6.01 -15.88
CA PRO A 260 -11.40 -5.17 -15.02
C PRO A 260 -11.62 -3.79 -15.63
N TRP A 261 -12.69 -3.11 -15.22
CA TRP A 261 -12.95 -1.69 -15.53
C TRP A 261 -12.74 -0.75 -14.33
N ILE A 262 -12.37 -1.29 -13.15
CA ILE A 262 -11.95 -0.49 -11.99
C ILE A 262 -10.63 0.23 -12.29
N ASN A 263 -9.71 -0.48 -12.95
CA ASN A 263 -8.46 0.04 -13.50
C ASN A 263 -8.46 -0.21 -15.01
N LYS A 264 -7.49 0.38 -15.73
CA LYS A 264 -7.38 0.22 -17.18
C LYS A 264 -6.75 -1.11 -17.58
N TYR A 265 -7.07 -1.56 -18.80
CA TYR A 265 -6.67 -2.87 -19.32
C TYR A 265 -5.16 -3.10 -19.40
N TYR A 266 -4.37 -2.02 -19.57
CA TYR A 266 -2.93 -2.10 -19.84
C TYR A 266 -2.10 -2.67 -18.68
N ILE A 267 -2.71 -2.99 -17.54
CA ILE A 267 -2.05 -3.84 -16.53
C ILE A 267 -1.63 -5.21 -17.12
N LEU A 268 -2.33 -5.68 -18.16
CA LEU A 268 -2.02 -6.90 -18.90
C LEU A 268 -1.05 -6.64 -20.08
N ASP A 269 -0.79 -5.37 -20.40
CA ASP A 269 0.06 -4.92 -21.50
C ASP A 269 0.88 -3.71 -21.07
N LEU A 270 1.77 -3.90 -20.09
CA LEU A 270 2.62 -2.83 -19.57
C LEU A 270 3.76 -2.54 -20.56
N ARG A 271 5.00 -2.83 -20.18
CA ARG A 271 6.16 -2.71 -21.06
C ARG A 271 6.38 -4.02 -21.81
N GLN A 272 7.24 -3.99 -22.83
CA GLN A 272 7.53 -5.18 -23.63
C GLN A 272 8.08 -6.36 -22.81
N ASP A 273 8.82 -6.10 -21.73
CA ASP A 273 9.45 -7.11 -20.87
C ASP A 273 8.47 -7.76 -19.87
N ASN A 274 7.30 -7.16 -19.66
CA ASN A 274 6.30 -7.63 -18.71
C ASN A 274 4.85 -7.56 -19.23
N SER A 275 4.67 -7.60 -20.55
CA SER A 275 3.36 -7.65 -21.19
C SER A 275 2.91 -9.11 -21.39
N LEU A 276 1.79 -9.46 -20.74
CA LEU A 276 1.12 -10.75 -20.94
C LEU A 276 0.54 -10.84 -22.35
N VAL A 277 -0.04 -9.75 -22.85
CA VAL A 277 -0.59 -9.68 -24.21
C VAL A 277 0.50 -9.98 -25.24
N LYS A 278 1.64 -9.28 -25.17
CA LYS A 278 2.76 -9.53 -26.09
C LYS A 278 3.21 -10.98 -26.04
N TRP A 279 3.37 -11.52 -24.83
CA TRP A 279 3.78 -12.91 -24.66
C TRP A 279 2.79 -13.87 -25.31
N LEU A 280 1.47 -13.67 -25.14
CA LEU A 280 0.43 -14.51 -25.76
C LEU A 280 0.44 -14.44 -27.29
N VAL A 281 0.62 -13.25 -27.85
CA VAL A 281 0.76 -13.06 -29.30
C VAL A 281 2.00 -13.79 -29.82
N ASP A 282 3.12 -13.69 -29.11
CA ASP A 282 4.37 -14.40 -29.43
C ASP A 282 4.26 -15.92 -29.28
N GLN A 283 3.32 -16.43 -28.46
CA GLN A 283 3.00 -17.86 -28.37
C GLN A 283 2.09 -18.34 -29.51
N GLY A 284 1.67 -17.46 -30.43
CA GLY A 284 0.82 -17.81 -31.56
C GLY A 284 -0.68 -17.75 -31.27
N HIS A 285 -1.12 -17.06 -30.22
CA HIS A 285 -2.55 -16.77 -30.06
C HIS A 285 -2.97 -15.59 -30.92
N THR A 286 -4.13 -15.69 -31.58
CA THR A 286 -4.86 -14.51 -32.06
C THR A 286 -5.53 -13.85 -30.85
N VAL A 287 -4.94 -12.76 -30.35
CA VAL A 287 -5.38 -12.11 -29.10
C VAL A 287 -6.30 -10.93 -29.38
N PHE A 288 -7.45 -10.94 -28.74
CA PHE A 288 -8.38 -9.83 -28.63
C PHE A 288 -8.47 -9.37 -27.18
N LEU A 289 -8.61 -8.06 -26.96
CA LEU A 289 -8.74 -7.49 -25.62
C LEU A 289 -9.80 -6.41 -25.60
N ILE A 290 -10.64 -6.43 -24.57
CA ILE A 290 -11.63 -5.39 -24.30
C ILE A 290 -10.95 -4.20 -23.60
N SER A 291 -10.98 -3.03 -24.22
CA SER A 291 -10.66 -1.75 -23.60
C SER A 291 -11.96 -1.05 -23.19
N TRP A 292 -12.26 -1.06 -21.90
CA TRP A 292 -13.45 -0.40 -21.34
C TRP A 292 -13.35 1.13 -21.42
N ARG A 293 -14.46 1.78 -21.77
CA ARG A 293 -14.62 3.24 -21.69
C ARG A 293 -14.62 3.68 -20.22
N ASN A 294 -13.94 4.79 -19.92
CA ASN A 294 -14.07 5.46 -18.62
C ASN A 294 -15.47 6.07 -18.51
N PRO A 295 -16.28 5.72 -17.49
CA PRO A 295 -17.67 6.15 -17.41
C PRO A 295 -17.78 7.67 -17.21
N GLY A 296 -18.65 8.30 -17.99
CA GLY A 296 -19.11 9.68 -17.80
C GLY A 296 -20.50 9.76 -17.16
N PRO A 297 -21.00 10.97 -16.84
CA PRO A 297 -22.35 11.18 -16.30
C PRO A 297 -23.48 10.56 -17.15
N GLU A 298 -23.28 10.48 -18.46
CA GLU A 298 -24.19 9.86 -19.43
C GLU A 298 -24.35 8.34 -19.22
N GLN A 299 -23.40 7.68 -18.56
CA GLN A 299 -23.38 6.23 -18.34
C GLN A 299 -23.88 5.83 -16.94
N ARG A 300 -24.51 6.76 -16.20
CA ARG A 300 -24.94 6.55 -14.80
C ARG A 300 -25.96 5.42 -14.62
N ASP A 301 -26.76 5.15 -15.65
CA ASP A 301 -27.87 4.19 -15.61
C ASP A 301 -27.46 2.83 -16.21
N ILE A 302 -26.19 2.66 -16.63
CA ILE A 302 -25.66 1.40 -17.15
C ILE A 302 -25.60 0.35 -16.04
N THR A 303 -26.18 -0.81 -16.31
CA THR A 303 -26.30 -1.92 -15.38
C THR A 303 -25.27 -3.03 -15.65
N TRP A 304 -25.16 -3.99 -14.74
CA TRP A 304 -24.33 -5.19 -14.94
C TRP A 304 -24.71 -5.97 -16.21
N ALA A 305 -26.00 -6.03 -16.54
CA ALA A 305 -26.48 -6.70 -17.75
C ALA A 305 -25.99 -5.99 -19.01
N ASP A 306 -25.94 -4.66 -19.01
CA ASP A 306 -25.43 -3.88 -20.14
C ASP A 306 -23.93 -4.11 -20.34
N TYR A 307 -23.14 -4.16 -19.25
CA TYR A 307 -21.73 -4.56 -19.32
C TYR A 307 -21.52 -5.95 -19.89
N MET A 308 -22.42 -6.89 -19.63
CA MET A 308 -22.36 -8.25 -20.16
C MET A 308 -22.72 -8.29 -21.65
N GLN A 309 -23.82 -7.65 -22.03
CA GLN A 309 -24.33 -7.64 -23.40
C GLN A 309 -23.41 -6.85 -24.34
N MET A 310 -23.10 -5.60 -23.99
CA MET A 310 -22.28 -4.72 -24.82
C MET A 310 -20.77 -4.95 -24.61
N GLY A 311 -20.37 -5.74 -23.63
CA GLY A 311 -18.97 -6.11 -23.38
C GLY A 311 -18.59 -7.44 -24.02
N PRO A 312 -18.46 -8.52 -23.25
CA PRO A 312 -17.99 -9.81 -23.75
C PRO A 312 -18.88 -10.41 -24.85
N ILE A 313 -20.21 -10.27 -24.79
CA ILE A 313 -21.11 -10.84 -25.82
C ILE A 313 -20.90 -10.14 -27.17
N SER A 314 -21.01 -8.81 -27.24
CA SER A 314 -20.70 -8.07 -28.47
C SER A 314 -19.26 -8.27 -28.96
N ALA A 315 -18.29 -8.42 -28.04
CA ALA A 315 -16.92 -8.73 -28.42
C ALA A 315 -16.80 -10.11 -29.09
N MET A 316 -17.49 -11.13 -28.58
CA MET A 316 -17.52 -12.47 -29.18
C MET A 316 -18.14 -12.45 -30.57
N GLU A 317 -19.22 -11.70 -30.78
CA GLU A 317 -19.84 -11.51 -32.10
C GLU A 317 -18.89 -10.84 -33.09
N ALA A 318 -18.20 -9.78 -32.65
CA ALA A 318 -17.20 -9.09 -33.48
C ALA A 318 -16.01 -10.01 -33.84
N ILE A 319 -15.59 -10.88 -32.91
CA ILE A 319 -14.53 -11.87 -33.17
C ILE A 319 -14.99 -12.92 -34.18
N GLU A 320 -16.22 -13.43 -34.06
CA GLU A 320 -16.79 -14.39 -35.02
C GLU A 320 -16.85 -13.76 -36.42
N GLN A 321 -17.26 -12.48 -36.53
CA GLN A 321 -17.27 -11.76 -37.80
C GLN A 321 -15.86 -11.56 -38.38
N ALA A 322 -14.86 -11.26 -37.53
CA ALA A 322 -13.50 -11.02 -37.96
C ALA A 322 -12.73 -12.30 -38.35
N CYS A 323 -12.94 -13.40 -37.61
CA CYS A 323 -12.16 -14.64 -37.76
C CYS A 323 -12.92 -15.77 -38.47
N GLY A 324 -14.25 -15.73 -38.51
CA GLY A 324 -15.10 -16.84 -38.96
C GLY A 324 -15.19 -18.01 -37.96
N GLU A 325 -14.60 -17.87 -36.78
CA GLU A 325 -14.56 -18.91 -35.74
C GLU A 325 -15.68 -18.72 -34.73
N LYS A 326 -16.44 -19.79 -34.48
CA LYS A 326 -17.61 -19.79 -33.57
C LYS A 326 -17.26 -19.98 -32.10
N SER A 327 -15.99 -20.16 -31.79
CA SER A 327 -15.52 -20.45 -30.44
C SER A 327 -14.37 -19.54 -30.10
N VAL A 328 -14.35 -19.07 -28.86
CA VAL A 328 -13.28 -18.26 -28.31
C VAL A 328 -12.79 -18.88 -27.01
N ASN A 329 -11.49 -18.79 -26.75
CA ASN A 329 -10.95 -18.99 -25.41
C ASN A 329 -11.14 -17.68 -24.63
N LEU A 330 -11.49 -17.78 -23.35
CA LEU A 330 -11.67 -16.63 -22.48
C LEU A 330 -10.55 -16.56 -21.45
N LEU A 331 -9.91 -15.40 -21.33
CA LEU A 331 -9.05 -15.03 -20.22
C LEU A 331 -9.67 -13.82 -19.54
N SER A 332 -9.79 -13.86 -18.22
CA SER A 332 -10.42 -12.78 -17.46
C SER A 332 -9.62 -12.43 -16.21
N TYR A 333 -9.71 -11.17 -15.79
CA TYR A 333 -8.92 -10.65 -14.67
C TYR A 333 -9.78 -9.81 -13.70
N CYS A 334 -9.63 -10.07 -12.40
CA CYS A 334 -10.32 -9.35 -11.32
C CYS A 334 -11.85 -9.32 -11.56
N VAL A 335 -12.51 -8.16 -11.50
CA VAL A 335 -13.97 -8.03 -11.72
C VAL A 335 -14.40 -8.46 -13.14
N GLY A 336 -13.49 -8.39 -14.12
CA GLY A 336 -13.71 -8.96 -15.45
C GLY A 336 -13.95 -10.47 -15.40
N GLY A 337 -13.38 -11.16 -14.39
CA GLY A 337 -13.65 -12.57 -14.11
C GLY A 337 -15.08 -12.82 -13.64
N THR A 338 -15.57 -12.00 -12.71
CA THR A 338 -16.97 -12.08 -12.25
C THR A 338 -17.96 -11.82 -13.40
N LEU A 339 -17.66 -10.85 -14.27
CA LEU A 339 -18.48 -10.56 -15.45
C LEU A 339 -18.47 -11.73 -16.44
N THR A 340 -17.28 -12.26 -16.74
CA THR A 340 -17.11 -13.40 -17.66
C THR A 340 -17.83 -14.64 -17.14
N ALA A 341 -17.71 -14.95 -15.85
CA ALA A 341 -18.41 -16.07 -15.23
C ALA A 341 -19.94 -15.93 -15.34
N SER A 342 -20.45 -14.71 -15.13
CA SER A 342 -21.88 -14.39 -15.31
C SER A 342 -22.31 -14.53 -16.77
N THR A 343 -21.45 -14.11 -17.71
CA THR A 343 -21.69 -14.21 -19.16
C THR A 343 -21.79 -15.66 -19.61
N VAL A 344 -20.85 -16.51 -19.20
CA VAL A 344 -20.86 -17.94 -19.55
C VAL A 344 -22.10 -18.63 -18.98
N ALA A 345 -22.47 -18.32 -17.73
CA ALA A 345 -23.69 -18.86 -17.12
C ALA A 345 -24.95 -18.43 -17.89
N TYR A 346 -25.03 -17.16 -18.28
CA TYR A 346 -26.12 -16.62 -19.09
C TYR A 346 -26.22 -17.34 -20.45
N LEU A 347 -25.12 -17.42 -21.20
CA LEU A 347 -25.06 -18.06 -22.52
C LEU A 347 -25.36 -19.57 -22.50
N THR A 348 -25.18 -20.24 -21.36
CA THR A 348 -25.54 -21.66 -21.20
C THR A 348 -27.02 -21.86 -20.86
N SER A 349 -27.67 -20.82 -20.35
CA SER A 349 -29.07 -20.85 -19.89
C SER A 349 -30.08 -20.42 -20.96
N THR A 350 -29.61 -19.82 -22.05
CA THR A 350 -30.38 -19.34 -23.20
C THR A 350 -30.02 -20.16 -24.43
#